data_AF-A0A7Y2FXN9-F1
#
_entry.id   AF-A0A7Y2FXN9-F1
#
_cell.length_a   1.000
_cell.length_b   1.000
_cell.length_c   1.000
_cell.angle_alpha   90.00
_cell.angle_beta   90.00
_cell.angle_gamma   90.00
#
_symmetry.space_group_name_H-M   'P 1'
#
loop_
_entity.id
_entity.type
_entity.pdbx_description
1 polymer ?
#
loop_
_entity_poly.entity_id
_entity_poly.type
_entity_poly.pdbx_seq_one_letter_code
_entity_poly.pdbx_strand_id
1 'polypeptide(L)'
;AEQKAMAQDALNRWWWPSLMMFGPRDAESTHTELSMKWKIKRKTNDELRQQFIDNTVPQAEFIGLTVPDPDLKWNEERGHYDFGEIDWDEFWNVVKGNGPCNKERIAARTNAWENGKWVRDAAMAYAEKKAEKRIAV
;
A
#
# COMPACT_ATOMS: atom_id res chain seq x y z
N ALA A 1 -19.49 -8.11 21.46
CA ALA A 1 -18.75 -9.29 20.97
C ALA A 1 -18.61 -9.26 19.45
N GLU A 2 -19.72 -9.12 18.70
CA GLU A 2 -19.73 -9.13 17.23
C GLU A 2 -18.84 -8.04 16.58
N GLN A 3 -18.91 -6.79 17.04
CA GLN A 3 -18.06 -5.70 16.51
C GLN A 3 -16.55 -5.98 16.70
N LYS A 4 -16.17 -6.59 17.84
CA LYS A 4 -14.78 -6.95 18.12
C LYS A 4 -14.33 -8.10 17.22
N ALA A 5 -15.20 -9.08 16.97
CA ALA A 5 -14.92 -10.17 16.04
C ALA A 5 -14.76 -9.66 14.59
N MET A 6 -15.58 -8.70 14.16
CA MET A 6 -15.46 -8.07 12.85
C MET A 6 -14.13 -7.32 12.70
N ALA A 7 -13.72 -6.57 13.74
CA ALA A 7 -12.42 -5.89 13.76
C ALA A 7 -11.24 -6.88 13.72
N GLN A 8 -11.33 -7.97 14.49
CA GLN A 8 -10.31 -9.02 14.49
C GLN A 8 -10.20 -9.72 13.13
N ASP A 9 -11.33 -10.05 12.49
CA ASP A 9 -11.33 -10.65 11.15
C ASP A 9 -10.70 -9.70 10.11
N ALA A 10 -10.99 -8.40 10.19
CA ALA A 10 -10.36 -7.42 9.32
C ALA A 10 -8.84 -7.37 9.53
N LEU A 11 -8.38 -7.35 10.79
CA LEU A 11 -6.94 -7.38 11.10
C LEU A 11 -6.27 -8.66 10.58
N ASN A 12 -6.91 -9.82 10.77
CA ASN A 12 -6.42 -11.11 10.28
C ASN A 12 -6.13 -11.10 8.78
N ARG A 13 -7.04 -10.50 8.00
CA ARG A 13 -6.91 -10.43 6.53
C ARG A 13 -5.94 -9.35 6.05
N TRP A 14 -5.80 -8.25 6.78
CA TRP A 14 -5.07 -7.07 6.31
C TRP A 14 -3.67 -6.90 6.91
N TRP A 15 -3.30 -7.64 7.95
CA TRP A 15 -1.99 -7.50 8.60
C TRP A 15 -0.82 -7.69 7.61
N TRP A 16 -0.70 -8.89 7.03
CA TRP A 16 0.40 -9.21 6.12
C TRP A 16 0.40 -8.36 4.84
N PRO A 17 -0.75 -8.11 4.17
CA PRO A 17 -0.80 -7.17 3.05
C PRO A 17 -0.35 -5.75 3.43
N SER A 18 -0.59 -5.30 4.66
CA SER A 18 -0.12 -3.98 5.12
C SER A 18 1.41 -3.95 5.28
N LEU A 19 2.02 -5.04 5.77
CA LEU A 19 3.48 -5.17 5.87
C LEU A 19 4.16 -5.23 4.49
N MET A 20 3.48 -5.82 3.51
CA MET A 20 3.93 -5.88 2.12
C MET A 20 3.92 -4.50 1.42
N MET A 21 3.18 -3.51 1.92
CA MET A 21 3.14 -2.15 1.34
C MET A 21 4.49 -1.45 1.37
N PHE A 22 5.38 -1.82 2.30
CA PHE A 22 6.73 -1.26 2.39
C PHE A 22 7.66 -1.76 1.28
N GLY A 23 7.23 -2.75 0.48
CA GLY A 23 7.97 -3.31 -0.64
C GLY A 23 8.75 -4.58 -0.26
N PRO A 24 9.60 -5.08 -1.19
CA PRO A 24 10.39 -6.29 -0.97
C PRO A 24 11.46 -6.08 0.10
N ARG A 25 12.11 -7.18 0.49
CA ARG A 25 13.34 -7.16 1.31
C ARG A 25 14.36 -6.19 0.73
N ASP A 26 15.16 -5.56 1.58
CA ASP A 26 16.19 -4.62 1.12
C ASP A 26 17.19 -5.28 0.16
N ALA A 27 17.51 -6.56 0.39
CA ALA A 27 18.39 -7.37 -0.46
C ALA A 27 17.85 -7.62 -1.88
N GLU A 28 16.52 -7.56 -2.06
CA GLU A 28 15.85 -7.79 -3.35
C GLU A 28 15.39 -6.49 -4.02
N SER A 29 15.61 -5.34 -3.36
CA SER A 29 15.19 -4.04 -3.86
C SER A 29 16.25 -3.42 -4.77
N THR A 30 16.13 -3.70 -6.07
CA THR A 30 17.03 -3.24 -7.15
C THR A 30 17.21 -1.71 -7.24
N HIS A 31 16.28 -0.93 -6.67
CA HIS A 31 16.31 0.54 -6.72
C HIS A 31 16.76 1.21 -5.41
N THR A 32 17.02 0.44 -4.34
CA THR A 32 17.32 1.00 -3.01
C THR A 32 18.61 1.81 -3.01
N GLU A 33 19.71 1.28 -3.55
CA GLU A 33 21.03 1.93 -3.50
C GLU A 33 21.01 3.34 -4.14
N LEU A 34 20.48 3.43 -5.36
CA LEU A 34 20.39 4.69 -6.09
C LEU A 34 19.41 5.67 -5.42
N SER A 35 18.27 5.17 -4.96
CA SER A 35 17.24 5.99 -4.29
C SER A 35 17.74 6.55 -2.96
N MET A 36 18.53 5.79 -2.19
CA MET A 36 19.15 6.23 -0.95
C MET A 36 20.26 7.26 -1.24
N LYS A 37 21.10 7.00 -2.24
CA LYS A 37 22.19 7.92 -2.66
C LYS A 37 21.67 9.30 -3.04
N TRP A 38 20.54 9.36 -3.74
CA TRP A 38 19.90 10.61 -4.12
C TRP A 38 18.90 11.16 -3.09
N LYS A 39 18.81 10.52 -1.92
CA LYS A 39 17.88 10.89 -0.83
C LYS A 39 16.40 10.94 -1.27
N ILE A 40 16.04 10.16 -2.29
CA ILE A 40 14.66 9.89 -2.69
C ILE A 40 14.02 8.96 -1.64
N LYS A 41 14.76 7.94 -1.20
CA LYS A 41 14.45 7.18 0.02
C LYS A 41 15.35 7.67 1.16
N ARG A 42 14.77 7.85 2.35
CA ARG A 42 15.50 8.26 3.57
C ARG A 42 15.70 7.11 4.56
N LYS A 43 14.90 6.07 4.43
CA LYS A 43 14.92 4.83 5.20
C LYS A 43 14.70 3.67 4.24
N THR A 44 15.21 2.51 4.59
CA THR A 44 15.04 1.31 3.78
C THR A 44 13.62 0.74 3.91
N ASN A 45 13.28 -0.26 3.11
CA ASN A 45 11.96 -0.88 3.19
C ASN A 45 11.81 -1.62 4.51
N ASP A 46 12.86 -2.35 4.91
CA ASP A 46 12.86 -3.15 6.14
C ASP A 46 12.85 -2.26 7.39
N GLU A 47 13.57 -1.13 7.38
CA GLU A 47 13.55 -0.13 8.47
C GLU A 47 12.15 0.45 8.70
N LEU A 48 11.46 0.83 7.61
CA LEU A 48 10.10 1.38 7.70
C LEU A 48 9.09 0.32 8.15
N ARG A 49 9.25 -0.92 7.68
CA ARG A 49 8.40 -2.03 8.09
C ARG A 49 8.57 -2.35 9.58
N GLN A 50 9.81 -2.43 10.07
CA GLN A 50 10.09 -2.65 11.49
C GLN A 50 9.47 -1.54 12.34
N GLN A 51 9.69 -0.27 11.97
CA GLN A 51 9.12 0.86 12.69
C GLN A 51 7.58 0.82 12.71
N PHE A 52 6.96 0.38 11.61
CA PHE A 52 5.51 0.22 11.56
C PHE A 52 5.02 -0.85 12.55
N ILE A 53 5.68 -2.02 12.60
CA ILE A 53 5.33 -3.10 13.52
C ILE A 53 5.46 -2.61 14.97
N ASP A 54 6.61 -2.02 15.34
CA ASP A 54 6.85 -1.55 16.72
C ASP A 54 5.82 -0.53 17.21
N ASN A 55 5.34 0.32 16.30
CA ASN A 55 4.32 1.31 16.62
C ASN A 55 2.90 0.72 16.63
N THR A 56 2.63 -0.29 15.81
CA THR A 56 1.26 -0.78 15.55
C THR A 56 0.85 -1.92 16.47
N VAL A 57 1.78 -2.77 16.89
CA VAL A 57 1.48 -3.87 17.83
C VAL A 57 0.88 -3.34 19.15
N PRO A 58 1.47 -2.33 19.82
CA PRO A 58 0.88 -1.76 21.03
C PRO A 58 -0.51 -1.13 20.81
N GLN A 59 -0.77 -0.60 19.60
CA GLN A 59 -2.08 -0.05 19.26
C GLN A 59 -3.13 -1.17 19.16
N ALA A 60 -2.79 -2.31 18.54
CA ALA A 60 -3.67 -3.47 18.45
C ALA A 60 -3.97 -4.05 19.83
N GLU A 61 -2.95 -4.19 20.68
CA GLU A 61 -3.09 -4.64 22.06
C GLU A 61 -3.96 -3.69 22.90
N PHE A 62 -3.78 -2.38 22.74
CA PHE A 62 -4.56 -1.36 23.44
C PHE A 62 -6.07 -1.48 23.16
N ILE A 63 -6.46 -1.80 21.92
CA ILE A 63 -7.86 -2.05 21.55
C ILE A 63 -8.29 -3.52 21.76
N GLY A 64 -7.41 -4.33 22.34
CA GLY A 64 -7.65 -5.73 22.69
C GLY A 64 -7.76 -6.67 21.50
N LEU A 65 -7.11 -6.35 20.38
CA LEU A 65 -6.96 -7.22 19.22
C LEU A 65 -5.65 -8.02 19.31
N THR A 66 -5.60 -9.11 18.57
CA THR A 66 -4.42 -9.98 18.46
C THR A 66 -3.85 -9.88 17.05
N VAL A 67 -2.55 -9.72 16.92
CA VAL A 67 -1.87 -9.69 15.61
C VAL A 67 -1.77 -11.13 15.08
N PRO A 68 -2.14 -11.41 13.81
CA PRO A 68 -2.16 -12.76 13.24
C PRO A 68 -0.76 -13.23 12.82
N ASP A 69 0.19 -13.21 13.77
CA ASP A 69 1.57 -13.63 13.59
C ASP A 69 2.03 -14.44 14.80
N PRO A 70 2.11 -15.78 14.69
CA PRO A 70 2.54 -16.66 15.78
C PRO A 70 3.98 -16.44 16.25
N ASP A 71 4.84 -15.90 15.38
CA ASP A 71 6.25 -15.67 15.69
C ASP A 71 6.50 -14.28 16.28
N LEU A 72 5.44 -13.46 16.38
CA LEU A 72 5.52 -12.10 16.91
C LEU A 72 5.88 -12.10 18.39
N LYS A 73 7.02 -11.49 18.72
CA LYS A 73 7.46 -11.34 20.11
C LYS A 73 8.29 -10.08 20.30
N TRP A 74 8.10 -9.42 21.45
CA TRP A 74 8.98 -8.33 21.84
C TRP A 74 10.38 -8.87 22.16
N ASN A 75 11.40 -8.27 21.54
CA ASN A 75 12.80 -8.61 21.78
C ASN A 75 13.46 -7.46 22.57
N GLU A 76 13.67 -7.68 23.87
CA GLU A 76 14.25 -6.67 24.77
C GLU A 76 15.68 -6.27 24.38
N GLU A 77 16.48 -7.20 23.84
CA GLU A 77 17.87 -6.95 23.45
C GLU A 77 17.95 -6.04 22.21
N ARG A 78 17.02 -6.22 21.27
CA ARG A 78 16.94 -5.43 20.04
C ARG A 78 16.14 -4.14 20.22
N GLY A 79 15.24 -4.08 21.20
CA GLY A 79 14.28 -2.99 21.35
C GLY A 79 13.24 -2.95 20.22
N HIS A 80 12.91 -4.11 19.65
CA HIS A 80 12.05 -4.27 18.47
C HIS A 80 11.20 -5.53 18.61
N TYR A 81 10.08 -5.61 17.90
CA TYR A 81 9.38 -6.89 17.71
C TYR A 81 10.11 -7.76 16.67
N ASP A 82 10.41 -9.00 17.03
CA ASP A 82 10.65 -10.05 16.06
C ASP A 82 9.28 -10.47 15.48
N PHE A 83 9.20 -10.68 14.17
CA PHE A 83 7.96 -11.02 13.45
C PHE A 83 8.23 -12.13 12.43
N GLY A 84 7.17 -12.85 12.05
CA GLY A 84 7.23 -13.99 11.15
C GLY A 84 7.60 -13.65 9.71
N GLU A 85 7.87 -14.68 8.92
CA GLU A 85 8.20 -14.51 7.51
C GLU A 85 6.98 -14.09 6.68
N ILE A 86 7.16 -13.05 5.87
CA ILE A 86 6.16 -12.62 4.88
C ILE A 86 6.12 -13.61 3.73
N ASP A 87 4.91 -13.93 3.26
CA ASP A 87 4.72 -14.69 2.01
C ASP A 87 5.13 -13.83 0.80
N TRP A 88 6.38 -13.96 0.39
CA TRP A 88 6.93 -13.22 -0.75
C TRP A 88 6.41 -13.73 -2.10
N ASP A 89 5.95 -14.98 -2.17
CA ASP A 89 5.34 -15.54 -3.38
C ASP A 89 3.97 -14.88 -3.63
N GLU A 90 3.16 -14.74 -2.57
CA GLU A 90 1.92 -13.96 -2.61
C GLU A 90 2.21 -12.51 -3.03
N PHE A 91 3.18 -11.85 -2.38
CA PHE A 91 3.57 -10.48 -2.69
C PHE A 91 3.85 -10.29 -4.19
N TRP A 92 4.72 -11.11 -4.77
CA TRP A 92 5.08 -10.99 -6.18
C TRP A 92 3.94 -11.37 -7.12
N ASN A 93 3.06 -12.31 -6.74
CA ASN A 93 1.86 -12.62 -7.50
C ASN A 93 0.90 -11.43 -7.57
N VAL A 94 0.67 -10.74 -6.46
CA VAL A 94 -0.17 -9.54 -6.41
C VAL A 94 0.43 -8.41 -7.24
N VAL A 95 1.74 -8.15 -7.10
CA VAL A 95 2.46 -7.11 -7.86
C VAL A 95 2.38 -7.37 -9.37
N LYS A 96 2.46 -8.63 -9.80
CA LYS A 96 2.35 -9.03 -11.22
C LYS A 96 0.93 -8.98 -11.77
N GLY A 97 -0.07 -8.60 -10.97
CA GLY A 97 -1.45 -8.47 -11.43
C GLY A 97 -2.34 -9.69 -11.20
N ASN A 98 -1.87 -10.69 -10.45
CA ASN A 98 -2.60 -11.94 -10.18
C ASN A 98 -3.19 -12.01 -8.77
N GLY A 99 -3.33 -10.88 -8.09
CA GLY A 99 -3.98 -10.80 -6.78
C GLY A 99 -5.52 -10.75 -6.88
N PRO A 100 -6.20 -10.73 -5.73
CA PRO A 100 -7.64 -10.98 -5.63
C PRO A 100 -8.53 -9.95 -6.32
N CYS A 101 -8.04 -8.71 -6.50
CA CYS A 101 -8.83 -7.61 -7.06
C CYS A 101 -8.14 -6.90 -8.24
N ASN A 102 -6.99 -7.38 -8.73
CA ASN A 102 -6.19 -6.63 -9.69
C ASN A 102 -6.97 -6.36 -10.99
N LYS A 103 -7.67 -7.37 -11.52
CA LYS A 103 -8.46 -7.26 -12.74
C LYS A 103 -9.62 -6.29 -12.57
N GLU A 104 -10.33 -6.37 -11.46
CA GLU A 104 -11.46 -5.51 -11.11
C GLU A 104 -11.01 -4.05 -10.93
N ARG A 105 -9.85 -3.81 -10.30
CA ARG A 105 -9.29 -2.47 -10.10
C ARG A 105 -8.91 -1.82 -11.42
N ILE A 106 -8.22 -2.55 -12.29
CA ILE A 106 -7.85 -2.05 -13.63
C ILE A 106 -9.11 -1.82 -14.47
N ALA A 107 -10.02 -2.79 -14.53
CA ALA A 107 -11.27 -2.65 -15.28
C ALA A 107 -12.09 -1.44 -14.82
N ALA A 108 -12.22 -1.22 -13.50
CA ALA A 108 -12.93 -0.05 -12.97
C ALA A 108 -12.29 1.27 -13.42
N ARG A 109 -10.94 1.36 -13.44
CA ARG A 109 -10.22 2.55 -13.90
C ARG A 109 -10.32 2.75 -15.41
N THR A 110 -10.13 1.69 -16.19
CA THR A 110 -10.31 1.72 -17.65
C THR A 110 -11.73 2.15 -18.00
N ASN A 111 -12.75 1.55 -17.39
CA ASN A 111 -14.14 1.89 -17.65
C ASN A 111 -14.45 3.34 -17.31
N ALA A 112 -13.98 3.85 -16.16
CA ALA A 112 -14.17 5.25 -15.79
C ALA A 112 -13.48 6.20 -16.79
N TRP A 113 -12.30 5.82 -17.28
CA TRP A 113 -11.58 6.59 -18.29
C TRP A 113 -12.29 6.58 -19.64
N GLU A 114 -12.62 5.41 -20.19
CA GLU A 114 -13.25 5.29 -21.50
C GLU A 114 -14.64 5.92 -21.51
N ASN A 115 -15.49 5.60 -20.52
CA ASN A 115 -16.84 6.14 -20.44
C ASN A 115 -16.85 7.65 -20.15
N GLY A 116 -15.80 8.16 -19.50
CA GLY A 116 -15.61 9.59 -19.25
C GLY A 116 -15.03 10.37 -20.45
N LYS A 117 -14.73 9.71 -21.58
CA LYS A 117 -14.06 10.37 -22.73
C LYS A 117 -14.83 11.58 -23.23
N TRP A 118 -16.15 11.46 -23.41
CA TRP A 118 -16.97 12.56 -23.93
C TRP A 118 -16.93 13.80 -23.02
N VAL A 119 -16.82 13.62 -21.70
CA VAL A 119 -16.70 14.73 -20.74
C VAL A 119 -15.38 15.46 -20.96
N ARG A 120 -14.28 14.70 -21.11
CA ARG A 120 -12.96 15.29 -21.38
C ARG A 120 -12.95 16.03 -22.72
N ASP A 121 -13.51 15.42 -23.77
CA ASP A 121 -13.62 16.05 -25.08
C ASP A 121 -14.46 17.34 -25.03
N ALA A 122 -15.59 17.31 -24.34
CA ALA A 122 -16.47 18.48 -24.16
C ALA A 122 -15.76 19.62 -23.41
N ALA A 123 -15.03 19.29 -22.34
CA ALA A 123 -14.26 20.26 -21.57
C ALA A 123 -13.17 20.92 -22.44
N MET A 124 -12.45 20.14 -23.24
CA MET A 124 -11.42 20.65 -24.16
C MET A 124 -12.03 21.56 -25.23
N ALA A 125 -13.08 21.11 -25.92
CA ALA A 125 -13.72 21.91 -26.96
C ALA A 125 -14.32 23.22 -26.42
N TYR A 126 -14.83 23.23 -25.18
CA TYR A 126 -15.30 24.45 -24.54
C TYR A 126 -14.15 25.41 -24.20
N ALA A 127 -13.03 24.87 -23.68
CA ALA A 127 -11.84 25.66 -23.36
C ALA A 127 -11.23 26.31 -24.61
N GLU A 128 -11.15 25.58 -25.73
CA GLU A 128 -10.68 26.10 -27.02
C GLU A 128 -11.55 27.27 -27.50
N LYS A 129 -12.88 27.10 -27.52
CA LYS A 129 -13.82 28.18 -27.88
C LYS A 129 -13.67 29.42 -26.98
N LYS A 130 -13.42 29.22 -25.69
CA LYS A 130 -13.16 30.32 -24.74
C LYS A 130 -11.84 31.03 -25.03
N ALA A 131 -10.80 30.28 -25.37
CA ALA A 131 -9.49 30.83 -25.72
C ALA A 131 -9.54 31.65 -27.01
N GLU A 132 -10.19 31.13 -28.06
CA GLU A 132 -10.40 31.85 -29.32
C GLU A 132 -11.15 33.16 -29.11
N LYS A 133 -12.23 33.14 -28.34
CA LYS A 133 -12.97 34.37 -27.97
C LYS A 133 -12.14 35.38 -27.20
N ARG A 134 -11.17 34.92 -26.40
CA ARG A 134 -10.28 35.81 -25.64
C ARG A 134 -9.19 36.42 -26.52
N ILE A 135 -8.72 35.71 -27.55
CA ILE A 135 -7.71 36.20 -28.50
C ILE A 135 -8.34 37.16 -29.53
N ALA A 136 -9.62 36.96 -29.86
CA ALA A 136 -10.37 37.80 -30.79
C ALA A 136 -10.85 39.14 -30.21
N VAL A 137 -10.58 39.41 -28.92
CA VAL A 137 -10.88 40.66 -28.20
C VAL A 137 -9.58 41.39 -27.90
#